data_AF-A0A672V8A2-F1
#
_entry.id   AF-A0A672V8A2-F1
#
_cell.length_a   1.000
_cell.length_b   1.000
_cell.length_c   1.000
_cell.angle_alpha   90.00
_cell.angle_beta   90.00
_cell.angle_gamma   90.00
#
_symmetry.space_group_name_H-M   'P 1'
#
loop_
_entity.id
_entity.type
_entity.pdbx_description
1 polymer ?
#
loop_
_entity_poly.entity_id
_entity_poly.type
_entity_poly.pdbx_seq_one_letter_code
_entity_poly.pdbx_strand_id
1 'polypeptide(L)'
;MYAGALFIQQALNWDIYIAVAGLLAITAVYTVAGGLAAVIYTDALQTLIMLVGAVTLMVFSFVEVGGLEGLQTKYFDAIPSSRKENSSCGLPRQDAFHIFRDPVNSDLPWPGLLVGMTIPSLWYWCTDQVIVQRSLAAKNLSHAKGGSLMTSYLKILPLFMMVMPGMISRILFPDLVACADADICRKVCGNPSGCSDIAYPKLVLELLPTGLRGLMMSVMIAALMSSLTSIFNSSSTLFTMDLWKHFRPRCSEWELMIVGRVFVLLLTVVSILWIPLVQAGQGGQLFIYIQSISSYLQPPVAMVFILGCFWKRTNEKGAFWGLIIGLLLGVIRLVLDFIYPEPQCGETDLRPSVVKYMHYLYFSMVLAAISTLTVLVVSMLTEPPSEEMVRHPSGFLCYLEIKGREQPPLEQVCASLTVFSR
;
A
#
# COMPACT_ATOMS: atom_id res chain seq x y z
N MET A 1 5.67 7.48 3.33
CA MET A 1 6.21 8.83 3.60
C MET A 1 5.18 9.75 4.21
N TYR A 2 4.12 10.13 3.46
CA TYR A 2 3.11 11.09 3.92
C TYR A 2 2.51 10.77 5.30
N ALA A 3 1.98 9.56 5.51
CA ALA A 3 1.45 9.13 6.83
C ALA A 3 2.48 9.28 7.97
N GLY A 4 3.76 9.00 7.68
CA GLY A 4 4.83 9.13 8.65
C GLY A 4 5.17 10.58 8.98
N ALA A 5 5.15 11.44 7.97
CA ALA A 5 5.33 12.88 8.16
C ALA A 5 4.16 13.51 8.91
N LEU A 6 2.93 13.09 8.65
CA LEU A 6 1.77 13.49 9.45
C LEU A 6 1.95 13.12 10.92
N PHE A 7 2.44 11.91 11.21
CA PHE A 7 2.71 11.52 12.59
C PHE A 7 3.77 12.41 13.24
N ILE A 8 4.89 12.68 12.56
CA ILE A 8 5.95 13.57 13.05
C ILE A 8 5.42 15.00 13.24
N GLN A 9 4.59 15.50 12.32
CA GLN A 9 3.94 16.80 12.43
C GLN A 9 3.04 16.86 13.67
N GLN A 10 2.20 15.85 13.91
CA GLN A 10 1.33 15.82 15.09
C GLN A 10 2.12 15.71 16.40
N ALA A 11 3.25 15.00 16.38
CA ALA A 11 4.02 14.75 17.59
C ALA A 11 5.01 15.87 17.95
N LEU A 12 5.62 16.51 16.95
CA LEU A 12 6.69 17.52 17.12
C LEU A 12 6.26 18.93 16.68
N ASN A 13 5.06 19.11 16.11
CA ASN A 13 4.59 20.35 15.50
C ASN A 13 5.53 20.90 14.40
N TRP A 14 6.17 20.01 13.65
CA TRP A 14 7.03 20.37 12.54
C TRP A 14 6.25 20.56 11.25
N ASP A 15 6.79 21.38 10.34
CA ASP A 15 6.28 21.45 8.98
C ASP A 15 6.39 20.09 8.28
N ILE A 16 5.39 19.74 7.48
CA ILE A 16 5.31 18.43 6.82
C ILE A 16 6.49 18.17 5.88
N TYR A 17 7.02 19.19 5.21
CA TYR A 17 8.17 19.05 4.33
C TYR A 17 9.46 18.81 5.11
N ILE A 18 9.62 19.47 6.26
CA ILE A 18 10.75 19.24 7.18
C ILE A 18 10.67 17.82 7.75
N ALA A 19 9.49 17.38 8.17
CA ALA A 19 9.25 16.02 8.67
C ALA A 19 9.57 14.95 7.61
N VAL A 20 9.12 15.15 6.37
CA VAL A 20 9.46 14.26 5.24
C VAL A 20 10.96 14.27 4.97
N ALA A 21 11.58 15.44 4.86
CA ALA A 21 13.01 15.55 4.57
C ALA A 21 13.86 14.88 5.65
N GLY A 22 13.52 15.08 6.93
CA GLY A 22 14.17 14.42 8.06
C GLY A 22 14.01 12.90 8.03
N LEU A 23 12.79 12.40 7.80
CA LEU A 23 12.53 10.97 7.68
C LEU A 23 13.31 10.34 6.52
N LEU A 24 13.35 11.01 5.37
CA LEU A 24 14.08 10.56 4.18
C LEU A 24 15.59 10.59 4.37
N ALA A 25 16.13 11.62 5.02
CA ALA A 25 17.55 11.70 5.32
C ALA A 25 18.01 10.54 6.22
N ILE A 26 17.27 10.26 7.29
CA ILE A 26 17.58 9.14 8.20
C ILE A 26 17.43 7.81 7.47
N THR A 27 16.36 7.64 6.68
CA THR A 27 16.13 6.43 5.88
C THR A 27 17.27 6.21 4.88
N ALA A 28 17.73 7.26 4.20
CA ALA A 28 18.82 7.18 3.24
C ALA A 28 20.13 6.71 3.89
N VAL A 29 20.49 7.27 5.05
CA VAL A 29 21.66 6.84 5.83
C VAL A 29 21.55 5.36 6.21
N TYR A 30 20.39 4.94 6.72
CA TYR A 30 20.15 3.55 7.12
C TYR A 30 20.19 2.59 5.93
N THR A 31 19.62 2.98 4.79
CA THR A 31 19.60 2.17 3.55
C THR A 31 20.99 2.01 2.96
N VAL A 32 21.85 3.05 3.04
CA VAL A 32 23.23 2.97 2.53
C VAL A 32 24.11 2.10 3.41
N ALA A 33 23.86 2.07 4.73
CA ALA A 33 24.65 1.31 5.69
C ALA A 33 24.15 -0.13 5.93
N GLY A 34 22.86 -0.41 5.71
CA GLY A 34 22.22 -1.68 6.07
C GLY A 34 22.05 -2.65 4.89
N GLY A 35 22.44 -3.92 5.08
CA GLY A 35 22.11 -5.01 4.16
C GLY A 35 20.71 -5.61 4.43
N LEU A 36 20.17 -6.39 3.48
CA LEU A 36 18.83 -7.00 3.55
C LEU A 36 18.61 -7.82 4.84
N ALA A 37 19.63 -8.53 5.32
CA ALA A 37 19.56 -9.33 6.54
C ALA A 37 19.33 -8.45 7.79
N ALA A 38 20.05 -7.33 7.91
CA ALA A 38 19.90 -6.40 9.02
C ALA A 38 18.47 -5.84 9.07
N VAL A 39 17.89 -5.49 7.91
CA VAL A 39 16.52 -5.00 7.79
C VAL A 39 15.51 -6.04 8.32
N ILE A 40 15.65 -7.31 7.95
CA ILE A 40 14.71 -8.37 8.36
C ILE A 40 14.72 -8.57 9.89
N TYR A 41 15.90 -8.58 10.52
CA TYR A 41 15.98 -8.73 11.97
C TYR A 41 15.39 -7.53 12.72
N THR A 42 15.65 -6.32 12.24
CA THR A 42 15.04 -5.12 12.84
C THR A 42 13.52 -5.10 12.67
N ASP A 43 13.01 -5.53 11.51
CA ASP A 43 11.57 -5.62 11.24
C ASP A 43 10.87 -6.60 12.19
N ALA A 44 11.50 -7.74 12.47
CA ALA A 44 10.95 -8.75 13.38
C ALA A 44 10.80 -8.21 14.81
N LEU A 45 11.85 -7.58 15.35
CA LEU A 45 11.82 -6.95 16.67
C LEU A 45 10.76 -5.84 16.73
N GLN A 46 10.75 -4.97 15.73
CA GLN A 46 9.83 -3.84 15.66
C GLN A 46 8.37 -4.30 15.54
N THR A 47 8.10 -5.39 14.82
CA THR A 47 6.75 -5.97 14.72
C THR A 47 6.22 -6.37 16.09
N LEU A 48 7.04 -7.00 16.93
CA LEU A 48 6.66 -7.37 18.29
C LEU A 48 6.32 -6.13 19.13
N ILE A 49 7.17 -5.10 19.07
CA ILE A 49 6.97 -3.87 19.85
C ILE A 49 5.73 -3.12 19.36
N MET A 50 5.51 -3.01 18.05
CA MET A 50 4.31 -2.41 17.48
C MET A 50 3.04 -3.16 17.89
N LEU A 51 3.09 -4.49 17.93
CA LEU A 51 1.94 -5.31 18.32
C LEU A 51 1.55 -5.03 19.78
N VAL A 52 2.53 -5.04 20.69
CA VAL A 52 2.31 -4.72 22.11
C VAL A 52 1.78 -3.29 22.25
N GLY A 53 2.37 -2.34 21.52
CA GLY A 53 1.95 -0.95 21.50
C GLY A 53 0.52 -0.74 21.02
N ALA A 54 0.14 -1.40 19.93
CA ALA A 54 -1.19 -1.32 19.35
C ALA A 54 -2.25 -2.00 20.24
N VAL A 55 -1.92 -3.14 20.86
CA VAL A 55 -2.76 -3.78 21.90
C VAL A 55 -2.96 -2.84 23.08
N THR A 56 -1.90 -2.19 23.56
CA THR A 56 -1.98 -1.29 24.71
C THR A 56 -2.86 -0.09 24.37
N LEU A 57 -2.65 0.54 23.22
CA LEU A 57 -3.49 1.65 22.77
C LEU A 57 -4.96 1.23 22.62
N MET A 58 -5.21 0.04 22.06
CA MET A 58 -6.55 -0.52 21.95
C MET A 58 -7.22 -0.61 23.33
N VAL A 59 -6.55 -1.19 24.33
CA VAL A 59 -7.09 -1.32 25.69
C VAL A 59 -7.41 0.06 26.28
N PHE A 60 -6.48 1.01 26.23
CA PHE A 60 -6.70 2.38 26.74
C PHE A 60 -7.86 3.08 26.02
N SER A 61 -7.94 2.94 24.69
CA SER A 61 -9.02 3.52 23.89
C SER A 61 -10.38 2.98 24.30
N PHE A 62 -10.51 1.66 24.48
CA PHE A 62 -11.77 1.04 24.89
C PHE A 62 -12.15 1.40 26.33
N VAL A 63 -11.20 1.51 27.25
CA VAL A 63 -11.48 1.95 28.63
C VAL A 63 -12.09 3.36 28.63
N GLU A 64 -11.54 4.28 27.85
CA GLU A 64 -12.00 5.68 27.81
C GLU A 64 -13.45 5.83 27.32
N VAL A 65 -13.86 5.03 26.33
CA VAL A 65 -15.23 5.10 25.80
C VAL A 65 -16.25 4.29 26.61
N GLY A 66 -15.81 3.43 27.54
CA GLY A 66 -16.68 2.53 28.31
C GLY A 66 -16.92 1.18 27.62
N GLY A 67 -15.94 0.68 26.85
CA GLY A 67 -15.99 -0.60 26.16
C GLY A 67 -16.66 -0.55 24.80
N LEU A 68 -17.01 -1.73 24.27
CA LEU A 68 -17.60 -1.87 22.93
C LEU A 68 -19.01 -1.26 22.85
N GLU A 69 -19.79 -1.34 23.92
CA GLU A 69 -21.13 -0.75 24.01
C GLU A 69 -21.04 0.79 24.00
N GLY A 70 -20.07 1.35 24.74
CA GLY A 70 -19.76 2.78 24.71
C GLY A 70 -19.34 3.27 23.33
N LEU A 71 -18.55 2.46 22.59
CA LEU A 71 -18.21 2.74 21.19
C LEU A 71 -19.47 2.78 20.30
N GLN A 72 -20.37 1.81 20.40
CA GLN A 72 -21.56 1.75 19.54
C GLN A 72 -22.54 2.89 19.80
N THR A 73 -22.74 3.26 21.07
CA THR A 73 -23.66 4.31 21.47
C THR A 73 -23.10 5.70 21.13
N LYS A 74 -21.89 6.02 21.58
CA LYS A 74 -21.30 7.36 21.43
C LYS A 74 -20.81 7.68 20.02
N TYR A 75 -20.57 6.68 19.16
CA TYR A 75 -20.06 6.92 17.81
C TYR A 75 -21.01 7.76 16.95
N PHE A 76 -22.32 7.56 17.10
CA PHE A 76 -23.31 8.31 16.31
C PHE A 76 -23.50 9.75 16.81
N ASP A 77 -23.13 10.02 18.06
CA ASP A 77 -23.14 11.36 18.66
C ASP A 77 -21.85 12.15 18.38
N ALA A 78 -20.83 11.51 17.77
CA ALA A 78 -19.53 12.10 17.46
C ALA A 78 -19.59 13.04 16.23
N ILE A 79 -20.28 14.17 16.40
CA ILE A 79 -20.51 15.20 15.39
C ILE A 79 -19.65 16.43 15.72
N PRO A 80 -18.90 17.00 14.76
CA PRO A 80 -18.13 18.23 14.99
C PRO A 80 -19.06 19.42 15.27
N SER A 81 -18.62 20.30 16.16
CA SER A 81 -19.33 21.54 16.54
C SER A 81 -19.42 22.54 15.38
N SER A 82 -18.37 22.62 14.56
CA SER A 82 -18.33 23.48 13.37
C SER A 82 -18.69 22.72 12.11
N ARG A 83 -19.92 22.91 11.64
CA ARG A 83 -20.47 22.27 10.45
C ARG A 83 -21.33 23.26 9.66
N LYS A 84 -21.38 23.11 8.34
CA LYS A 84 -22.39 23.78 7.50
C LYS A 84 -23.79 23.25 7.85
N GLU A 85 -24.71 24.11 8.30
CA GLU A 85 -25.99 23.73 8.94
C GLU A 85 -26.98 22.90 8.09
N ASN A 86 -26.73 22.67 6.79
CA ASN A 86 -27.54 21.80 5.93
C ASN A 86 -26.70 20.70 5.24
N SER A 87 -25.56 20.38 5.85
CA SER A 87 -24.63 19.29 5.52
C SER A 87 -25.24 17.90 5.40
N SER A 88 -24.55 16.93 4.80
CA SER A 88 -24.41 15.58 5.39
C SER A 88 -22.98 15.37 5.92
N CYS A 89 -22.09 16.32 5.67
CA CYS A 89 -20.68 16.21 6.00
C CYS A 89 -20.44 16.28 7.50
N GLY A 90 -19.40 15.60 7.95
CA GLY A 90 -19.08 15.52 9.38
C GLY A 90 -20.01 14.61 10.18
N LEU A 91 -21.10 14.08 9.59
CA LEU A 91 -21.94 13.10 10.25
C LEU A 91 -21.32 11.69 10.17
N PRO A 92 -21.38 10.90 11.24
CA PRO A 92 -21.07 9.49 11.17
C PRO A 92 -22.10 8.78 10.27
N ARG A 93 -21.63 7.85 9.43
CA ARG A 93 -22.51 7.04 8.59
C ARG A 93 -23.30 6.05 9.44
N GLN A 94 -24.58 5.89 9.12
CA GLN A 94 -25.50 4.96 9.81
C GLN A 94 -25.08 3.48 9.65
N ASP A 95 -24.40 3.15 8.54
CA ASP A 95 -23.87 1.81 8.25
C ASP A 95 -22.44 1.58 8.75
N ALA A 96 -21.90 2.42 9.65
CA ALA A 96 -20.51 2.35 10.09
C ALA A 96 -20.11 1.00 10.72
N PHE A 97 -21.03 0.32 11.43
CA PHE A 97 -20.81 -0.99 12.04
C PHE A 97 -21.19 -2.18 11.14
N HIS A 98 -21.61 -1.94 9.90
CA HIS A 98 -21.93 -2.99 8.95
C HIS A 98 -20.69 -3.37 8.14
N ILE A 99 -20.30 -4.65 8.21
CA ILE A 99 -19.18 -5.19 7.41
C ILE A 99 -19.54 -5.17 5.91
N PHE A 100 -20.75 -5.63 5.58
CA PHE A 100 -21.28 -5.57 4.22
C PHE A 100 -22.21 -4.37 4.11
N ARG A 101 -21.72 -3.32 3.45
CA ARG A 101 -22.48 -2.09 3.22
C ARG A 101 -23.27 -2.12 1.92
N ASP A 102 -24.11 -1.12 1.71
CA ASP A 102 -24.95 -1.01 0.51
C ASP A 102 -24.13 -1.20 -0.79
N PRO A 103 -24.62 -2.00 -1.76
CA PRO A 103 -23.87 -2.32 -2.98
C PRO A 103 -23.68 -1.14 -3.93
N VAL A 104 -24.46 -0.05 -3.84
CA VAL A 104 -24.45 1.01 -4.86
C VAL A 104 -24.07 2.37 -4.28
N ASN A 105 -24.64 2.72 -3.12
CA ASN A 105 -24.54 4.07 -2.53
C ASN A 105 -23.51 4.15 -1.38
N SER A 106 -22.75 3.09 -1.14
CA SER A 106 -21.72 3.07 -0.08
C SER A 106 -20.33 3.40 -0.62
N ASP A 107 -19.50 3.99 0.24
CA ASP A 107 -18.06 4.24 -0.02
C ASP A 107 -17.26 2.93 -0.15
N LEU A 108 -17.79 1.83 0.40
CA LEU A 108 -17.19 0.50 0.33
C LEU A 108 -18.27 -0.52 -0.03
N PRO A 109 -18.70 -0.57 -1.30
CA PRO A 109 -19.77 -1.46 -1.72
C PRO A 109 -19.36 -2.93 -1.55
N TRP A 110 -20.20 -3.74 -0.92
CA TRP A 110 -19.85 -5.13 -0.57
C TRP A 110 -19.42 -6.01 -1.75
N PRO A 111 -20.01 -5.93 -2.97
CA PRO A 111 -19.55 -6.75 -4.10
C PRO A 111 -18.16 -6.30 -4.57
N GLY A 112 -17.94 -4.99 -4.58
CA GLY A 112 -16.64 -4.39 -4.87
C GLY A 112 -15.58 -4.78 -3.84
N LEU A 113 -15.96 -4.90 -2.56
CA LEU A 113 -15.06 -5.38 -1.52
C LEU A 113 -14.69 -6.85 -1.72
N LEU A 114 -15.67 -7.74 -1.97
CA LEU A 114 -15.40 -9.17 -2.10
C LEU A 114 -14.63 -9.54 -3.36
N VAL A 115 -14.96 -8.94 -4.50
CA VAL A 115 -14.36 -9.32 -5.79
C VAL A 115 -13.34 -8.27 -6.24
N GLY A 116 -13.73 -6.99 -6.22
CA GLY A 116 -12.91 -5.87 -6.68
C GLY A 116 -11.64 -5.61 -5.85
N MET A 117 -11.65 -5.89 -4.56
CA MET A 117 -10.47 -5.78 -3.68
C MET A 117 -9.65 -7.07 -3.62
N THR A 118 -10.25 -8.24 -3.87
CA THR A 118 -9.53 -9.52 -3.90
C THR A 118 -8.49 -9.55 -5.01
N ILE A 119 -8.78 -8.97 -6.18
CA ILE A 119 -7.84 -8.94 -7.31
C ILE A 119 -6.55 -8.14 -6.99
N PRO A 120 -6.62 -6.87 -6.55
CA PRO A 120 -5.46 -6.14 -6.03
C PRO A 120 -4.77 -6.87 -4.87
N SER A 121 -5.54 -7.53 -3.99
CA SER A 121 -4.96 -8.29 -2.88
C SER A 121 -4.11 -9.48 -3.37
N LEU A 122 -4.51 -10.17 -4.43
CA LEU A 122 -3.72 -11.23 -5.04
C LEU A 122 -2.41 -10.70 -5.61
N TRP A 123 -2.43 -9.53 -6.28
CA TRP A 123 -1.21 -8.86 -6.70
C TRP A 123 -0.31 -8.56 -5.49
N TYR A 124 -0.89 -7.93 -4.46
CA TYR A 124 -0.15 -7.52 -3.26
C TYR A 124 0.53 -8.70 -2.56
N TRP A 125 -0.15 -9.83 -2.40
CA TRP A 125 0.42 -10.97 -1.66
C TRP A 125 1.30 -11.90 -2.50
N CYS A 126 1.04 -12.01 -3.81
CA CYS A 126 1.70 -13.02 -4.65
C CYS A 126 2.70 -12.43 -5.65
N THR A 127 2.62 -11.13 -5.95
CA THR A 127 3.43 -10.47 -6.99
C THR A 127 4.27 -9.32 -6.46
N ASP A 128 3.86 -8.67 -5.37
CA ASP A 128 4.63 -7.59 -4.76
C ASP A 128 6.03 -8.08 -4.35
N GLN A 129 7.05 -7.43 -4.90
CA GLN A 129 8.43 -7.82 -4.74
C GLN A 129 8.88 -7.80 -3.28
N VAL A 130 8.37 -6.88 -2.44
CA VAL A 130 8.74 -6.81 -1.02
C VAL A 130 8.31 -8.07 -0.28
N ILE A 131 7.13 -8.60 -0.60
CA ILE A 131 6.54 -9.77 0.07
C ILE A 131 7.11 -11.07 -0.50
N VAL A 132 7.22 -11.15 -1.82
CA VAL A 132 7.78 -12.33 -2.50
C VAL A 132 9.24 -12.56 -2.10
N GLN A 133 10.05 -11.50 -2.04
CA GLN A 133 11.46 -11.60 -1.60
C GLN A 133 11.59 -12.19 -0.19
N ARG A 134 10.73 -11.77 0.74
CA ARG A 134 10.74 -12.30 2.12
C ARG A 134 10.35 -13.78 2.17
N SER A 135 9.42 -14.20 1.31
CA SER A 135 9.00 -15.59 1.20
C SER A 135 10.10 -16.48 0.59
N LEU A 136 10.85 -15.96 -0.39
CA LEU A 136 11.98 -16.64 -1.02
C LEU A 136 13.21 -16.74 -0.11
N ALA A 137 13.37 -15.80 0.82
CA ALA A 137 14.43 -15.83 1.84
C ALA A 137 14.16 -16.83 2.98
N ALA A 138 13.02 -17.53 2.97
CA ALA A 138 12.71 -18.55 3.97
C ALA A 138 13.64 -19.77 3.82
N LYS A 139 13.99 -20.38 4.96
CA LYS A 139 14.89 -21.54 5.01
C LYS A 139 14.42 -22.73 4.18
N ASN A 140 13.11 -22.95 4.10
CA ASN A 140 12.50 -23.99 3.27
C ASN A 140 11.02 -23.66 3.00
N LEU A 141 10.39 -24.43 2.11
CA LEU A 141 8.99 -24.24 1.73
C LEU A 141 8.01 -24.39 2.92
N SER A 142 8.33 -25.24 3.90
CA SER A 142 7.50 -25.41 5.10
C SER A 142 7.48 -24.13 5.95
N HIS A 143 8.65 -23.52 6.17
CA HIS A 143 8.76 -22.22 6.86
C HIS A 143 8.05 -21.11 6.09
N ALA A 144 8.17 -21.06 4.76
CA ALA A 144 7.46 -20.09 3.94
C ALA A 144 5.94 -20.22 4.12
N LYS A 145 5.39 -21.44 4.00
CA LYS A 145 3.96 -21.72 4.21
C LYS A 145 3.49 -21.37 5.63
N GLY A 146 4.26 -21.75 6.65
CA GLY A 146 3.97 -21.43 8.04
C GLY A 146 3.94 -19.92 8.30
N GLY A 147 4.91 -19.18 7.74
CA GLY A 147 4.96 -17.72 7.81
C GLY A 147 3.78 -17.04 7.12
N SER A 148 3.38 -17.52 5.94
CA SER A 148 2.19 -17.02 5.24
C SER A 148 0.91 -17.27 6.06
N LEU A 149 0.73 -18.46 6.64
CA LEU A 149 -0.43 -18.78 7.47
C LEU A 149 -0.49 -17.91 8.74
N MET A 150 0.64 -17.77 9.44
CA MET A 150 0.74 -16.88 10.61
C MET A 150 0.38 -15.44 10.25
N THR A 151 0.86 -14.94 9.10
CA THR A 151 0.53 -13.61 8.60
C THR A 151 -0.97 -13.44 8.36
N SER A 152 -1.63 -14.45 7.77
CA SER A 152 -3.07 -14.43 7.55
C SER A 152 -3.87 -14.34 8.86
N TYR A 153 -3.48 -15.06 9.91
CA TYR A 153 -4.11 -14.94 11.23
C TYR A 153 -3.89 -13.56 11.85
N LEU A 154 -2.66 -13.04 11.80
CA LEU A 154 -2.34 -11.72 12.33
C LEU A 154 -3.08 -10.58 11.61
N LYS A 155 -3.46 -10.77 10.34
CA LYS A 155 -4.23 -9.78 9.57
C LYS A 155 -5.68 -9.56 10.02
N ILE A 156 -6.20 -10.40 10.92
CA ILE A 156 -7.49 -10.16 11.58
C ILE A 156 -7.38 -9.05 12.64
N LEU A 157 -6.20 -8.90 13.25
CA LEU A 157 -5.97 -7.99 14.37
C LEU A 157 -6.12 -6.49 14.06
N PRO A 158 -5.71 -5.95 12.89
CA PRO A 158 -5.87 -4.52 12.57
C PRO A 158 -7.30 -3.99 12.68
N LEU A 159 -8.34 -4.83 12.51
CA LEU A 159 -9.72 -4.42 12.78
C LEU A 159 -9.89 -3.93 14.22
N PHE A 160 -9.32 -4.68 15.17
CA PHE A 160 -9.40 -4.38 16.60
C PHE A 160 -8.38 -3.35 17.05
N MET A 161 -7.17 -3.39 16.48
CA MET A 161 -6.03 -2.60 16.94
C MET A 161 -5.87 -1.27 16.21
N MET A 162 -6.52 -1.07 15.05
CA MET A 162 -6.39 0.14 14.25
C MET A 162 -7.76 0.74 13.88
N VAL A 163 -8.67 -0.05 13.31
CA VAL A 163 -9.97 0.47 12.83
C VAL A 163 -10.83 0.94 14.01
N MET A 164 -11.03 0.09 15.03
CA MET A 164 -11.85 0.47 16.19
C MET A 164 -11.24 1.61 17.01
N PRO A 165 -9.92 1.64 17.30
CA PRO A 165 -9.28 2.84 17.85
C PRO A 165 -9.49 4.07 16.95
N GLY A 166 -9.37 3.97 15.63
CA GLY A 166 -9.70 5.07 14.73
C GLY A 166 -11.12 5.61 14.91
N MET A 167 -12.12 4.74 15.09
CA MET A 167 -13.49 5.13 15.42
C MET A 167 -13.60 5.80 16.80
N ILE A 168 -12.89 5.29 17.81
CA ILE A 168 -12.82 5.88 19.15
C ILE A 168 -12.19 7.28 19.10
N SER A 169 -11.16 7.48 18.28
CA SER A 169 -10.56 8.80 18.09
C SER A 169 -11.57 9.84 17.60
N ARG A 170 -12.53 9.42 16.78
CA ARG A 170 -13.61 10.31 16.34
C ARG A 170 -14.52 10.71 17.49
N ILE A 171 -14.82 9.79 18.41
CA ILE A 171 -15.65 10.05 19.59
C ILE A 171 -14.97 11.05 20.53
N LEU A 172 -13.67 10.86 20.78
CA LEU A 172 -12.92 11.69 21.73
C LEU A 172 -12.53 13.05 21.16
N PHE A 173 -12.28 13.12 19.84
CA PHE A 173 -11.79 14.33 19.17
C PHE A 173 -12.58 14.67 17.89
N PRO A 174 -13.92 14.89 17.98
CA PRO A 174 -14.77 15.07 16.82
C PRO A 174 -14.41 16.33 16.02
N ASP A 175 -14.10 17.44 16.68
CA ASP A 175 -13.75 18.71 16.01
C ASP A 175 -12.43 18.66 15.24
N LEU A 176 -11.53 17.75 15.61
CA LEU A 176 -10.22 17.60 14.98
C LEU A 176 -10.25 16.54 13.88
N VAL A 177 -10.80 15.36 14.17
CA VAL A 177 -10.75 14.20 13.27
C VAL A 177 -11.89 14.23 12.24
N ALA A 178 -13.08 14.69 12.64
CA ALA A 178 -14.27 14.74 11.81
C ALA A 178 -14.58 16.15 11.29
N CYS A 179 -13.58 17.05 11.29
CA CYS A 179 -13.74 18.39 10.75
C CYS A 179 -14.32 18.34 9.32
N ALA A 180 -15.30 19.18 9.05
CA ALA A 180 -15.99 19.27 7.75
C ALA A 180 -15.84 20.63 7.09
N ASP A 181 -15.37 21.62 7.85
CA ASP A 181 -15.10 22.98 7.36
C ASP A 181 -13.67 23.09 6.85
N ALA A 182 -13.51 23.60 5.63
CA ALA A 182 -12.22 23.63 4.94
C ALA A 182 -11.18 24.51 5.66
N ASP A 183 -11.60 25.64 6.25
CA ASP A 183 -10.68 26.56 6.92
C ASP A 183 -10.19 25.98 8.25
N ILE A 184 -11.08 25.30 8.98
CA ILE A 184 -10.73 24.61 10.22
C ILE A 184 -9.85 23.40 9.93
N CYS A 185 -10.21 22.55 8.98
CA CYS A 185 -9.41 21.39 8.61
C CYS A 185 -8.00 21.80 8.16
N ARG A 186 -7.88 22.89 7.38
CA ARG A 186 -6.59 23.44 6.98
C ARG A 186 -5.73 23.89 8.16
N LYS A 187 -6.33 24.47 9.20
CA LYS A 187 -5.61 24.85 10.44
C LYS A 187 -5.18 23.64 11.27
N VAL A 188 -6.00 22.59 11.32
CA VAL A 188 -5.74 21.41 12.16
C VAL A 188 -4.70 20.47 11.55
N CYS A 189 -4.84 20.14 10.25
CA CYS A 189 -3.99 19.13 9.60
C CYS A 189 -3.37 19.59 8.27
N GLY A 190 -3.55 20.85 7.87
CA GLY A 190 -3.01 21.34 6.60
C GLY A 190 -3.74 20.82 5.36
N ASN A 191 -4.87 20.13 5.52
CA ASN A 191 -5.69 19.61 4.42
C ASN A 191 -7.12 20.18 4.51
N PRO A 192 -7.63 20.87 3.47
CA PRO A 192 -9.00 21.38 3.47
C PRO A 192 -10.07 20.29 3.32
N SER A 193 -9.72 19.11 2.81
CA SER A 193 -10.70 18.06 2.47
C SER A 193 -11.11 17.20 3.67
N GLY A 194 -10.24 17.07 4.68
CA GLY A 194 -10.51 16.30 5.88
C GLY A 194 -9.24 15.91 6.64
N CYS A 195 -9.40 15.62 7.94
CA CYS A 195 -8.31 15.28 8.85
C CYS A 195 -8.46 13.85 9.43
N SER A 196 -9.02 12.91 8.67
CA SER A 196 -9.22 11.54 9.17
C SER A 196 -7.91 10.82 9.48
N ASP A 197 -6.84 11.11 8.74
CA ASP A 197 -5.54 10.44 8.87
C ASP A 197 -4.82 10.74 10.21
N ILE A 198 -5.21 11.81 10.93
CA ILE A 198 -4.61 12.15 12.24
C ILE A 198 -5.22 11.38 13.41
N ALA A 199 -6.27 10.58 13.19
CA ALA A 199 -7.00 9.86 14.24
C ALA A 199 -6.08 8.98 15.11
N TYR A 200 -5.33 8.09 14.48
CA TYR A 200 -4.44 7.17 15.21
C TYR A 200 -3.29 7.89 15.93
N PRO A 201 -2.55 8.81 15.27
CA PRO A 201 -1.57 9.65 15.96
C PRO A 201 -2.16 10.39 17.18
N LYS A 202 -3.35 10.97 17.05
CA LYS A 202 -3.96 11.77 18.11
C LYS A 202 -4.25 10.94 19.35
N LEU A 203 -4.76 9.72 19.20
CA LEU A 203 -4.95 8.80 20.32
C LEU A 203 -3.66 8.45 21.04
N VAL A 204 -2.59 8.17 20.28
CA VAL A 204 -1.27 7.85 20.85
C VAL A 204 -0.75 9.01 21.71
N LEU A 205 -0.94 10.25 21.26
CA LEU A 205 -0.41 11.44 21.93
C LEU A 205 -1.23 11.83 23.17
N GLU A 206 -2.55 11.61 23.17
CA GLU A 206 -3.45 12.08 24.23
C GLU A 206 -3.78 10.99 25.26
N LEU A 207 -3.89 9.71 24.88
CA LEU A 207 -4.28 8.64 25.81
C LEU A 207 -3.12 7.91 26.47
N LEU A 208 -1.93 7.87 25.84
CA LEU A 208 -0.83 7.09 26.40
C LEU A 208 -0.01 7.91 27.41
N PRO A 209 0.44 7.29 28.52
CA PRO A 209 1.31 7.95 29.48
C PRO A 209 2.67 8.29 28.86
N THR A 210 3.35 9.29 29.42
CA THR A 210 4.57 9.91 28.85
C THR A 210 5.64 8.91 28.39
N GLY A 211 5.93 7.86 29.18
CA GLY A 211 6.90 6.82 28.80
C GLY A 211 6.43 5.97 27.61
N LEU A 212 5.18 5.52 27.63
CA LEU A 212 4.63 4.67 26.57
C LEU A 212 4.38 5.46 25.28
N ARG A 213 3.99 6.73 25.40
CA ARG A 213 3.89 7.68 24.28
C ARG A 213 5.23 7.82 23.56
N GLY A 214 6.32 8.06 24.30
CA GLY A 214 7.67 8.17 23.73
C GLY A 214 8.14 6.87 23.06
N LEU A 215 7.86 5.73 23.69
CA LEU A 215 8.14 4.40 23.11
C LEU A 215 7.37 4.21 21.79
N MET A 216 6.07 4.48 21.78
CA MET A 216 5.23 4.37 20.59
C MET A 216 5.69 5.29 19.46
N MET A 217 6.02 6.54 19.77
CA MET A 217 6.56 7.47 18.79
C MET A 217 7.85 6.95 18.14
N SER A 218 8.77 6.45 18.95
CA SER A 218 10.05 5.91 18.47
C SER A 218 9.84 4.69 17.56
N VAL A 219 8.95 3.78 17.96
CA VAL A 219 8.64 2.55 17.24
C VAL A 219 7.92 2.85 15.92
N MET A 220 7.02 3.83 15.88
CA MET A 220 6.34 4.25 14.66
C MET A 220 7.33 4.84 13.65
N ILE A 221 8.25 5.70 14.09
CA ILE A 221 9.30 6.25 13.21
C ILE A 221 10.21 5.12 12.71
N ALA A 222 10.63 4.20 13.58
CA ALA A 222 11.38 3.00 13.19
C ALA A 222 10.64 2.20 12.11
N ALA A 223 9.33 2.00 12.27
CA ALA A 223 8.50 1.27 11.32
C ALA A 223 8.36 1.91 9.96
N LEU A 224 8.26 3.23 9.94
CA LEU A 224 8.24 3.99 8.71
C LEU A 224 9.58 3.89 7.99
N MET A 225 10.70 4.01 8.70
CA MET A 225 12.04 3.87 8.13
C MET A 225 12.27 2.46 7.55
N SER A 226 11.89 1.42 8.30
CA SER A 226 11.95 0.02 7.87
C SER A 226 11.15 -0.23 6.58
N SER A 227 9.91 0.26 6.54
CA SER A 227 9.02 0.10 5.38
C SER A 227 9.56 0.83 4.15
N LEU A 228 10.05 2.06 4.33
CA LEU A 228 10.64 2.85 3.25
C LEU A 228 11.93 2.22 2.72
N THR A 229 12.79 1.74 3.61
CA THR A 229 14.02 1.02 3.24
C THR A 229 13.69 -0.21 2.41
N SER A 230 12.69 -1.00 2.83
CA SER A 230 12.25 -2.19 2.08
C SER A 230 11.75 -1.82 0.68
N ILE A 231 10.87 -0.80 0.55
CA ILE A 231 10.34 -0.37 -0.74
C ILE A 231 11.46 0.14 -1.66
N PHE A 232 12.32 1.04 -1.17
CA PHE A 232 13.40 1.61 -1.97
C PHE A 232 14.42 0.55 -2.40
N ASN A 233 14.76 -0.39 -1.52
CA ASN A 233 15.65 -1.49 -1.87
C ASN A 233 15.03 -2.41 -2.93
N SER A 234 13.75 -2.79 -2.78
CA SER A 234 13.07 -3.64 -3.77
C SER A 234 12.91 -2.92 -5.12
N SER A 235 12.55 -1.64 -5.14
CA SER A 235 12.47 -0.84 -6.38
C SER A 235 13.85 -0.67 -7.04
N SER A 236 14.89 -0.43 -6.26
CA SER A 236 16.27 -0.37 -6.75
C SER A 236 16.72 -1.70 -7.36
N THR A 237 16.37 -2.82 -6.71
CA THR A 237 16.68 -4.16 -7.23
C THR A 237 15.96 -4.42 -8.55
N LEU A 238 14.66 -4.12 -8.62
CA LEU A 238 13.88 -4.24 -9.86
C LEU A 238 14.49 -3.39 -10.98
N PHE A 239 14.85 -2.14 -10.72
CA PHE A 239 15.47 -1.29 -11.72
C PHE A 239 16.85 -1.81 -12.17
N THR A 240 17.72 -2.20 -11.24
CA THR A 240 19.09 -2.64 -11.57
C THR A 240 19.14 -4.00 -12.23
N MET A 241 18.37 -4.97 -11.73
CA MET A 241 18.41 -6.35 -12.22
C MET A 241 17.54 -6.55 -13.45
N ASP A 242 16.38 -5.92 -13.53
CA ASP A 242 15.42 -6.21 -14.61
C ASP A 242 15.56 -5.22 -15.78
N LEU A 243 15.91 -3.95 -15.50
CA LEU A 243 16.05 -2.92 -16.54
C LEU A 243 17.53 -2.65 -16.87
N TRP A 244 18.37 -2.33 -15.88
CA TRP A 244 19.75 -1.90 -16.14
C TRP A 244 20.60 -3.01 -16.75
N LYS A 245 20.53 -4.23 -16.21
CA LYS A 245 21.22 -5.40 -16.81
C LYS A 245 20.74 -5.71 -18.22
N HIS A 246 19.47 -5.44 -18.54
CA HIS A 246 18.95 -5.61 -19.90
C HIS A 246 19.57 -4.61 -20.87
N PHE A 247 19.63 -3.32 -20.50
CA PHE A 247 20.25 -2.28 -21.32
C PHE A 247 21.78 -2.39 -21.38
N ARG A 248 22.43 -2.86 -20.31
CA ARG A 248 23.88 -2.92 -20.17
C ARG A 248 24.33 -4.31 -19.68
N PRO A 249 24.32 -5.35 -20.54
CA PRO A 249 24.55 -6.74 -20.14
C PRO A 249 25.92 -7.04 -19.50
N ARG A 250 26.94 -6.23 -19.82
CA ARG A 250 28.30 -6.35 -19.27
C ARG A 250 28.56 -5.34 -18.14
N CYS A 251 27.64 -5.27 -17.19
CA CYS A 251 27.76 -4.40 -16.02
C CYS A 251 28.58 -5.06 -14.90
N SER A 252 29.40 -4.25 -14.21
CA SER A 252 30.09 -4.71 -12.99
C SER A 252 29.16 -4.61 -11.77
N GLU A 253 29.43 -5.40 -10.73
CA GLU A 253 28.68 -5.34 -9.46
C GLU A 253 28.79 -3.94 -8.81
N TRP A 254 29.95 -3.29 -8.93
CA TRP A 254 30.15 -1.91 -8.48
C TRP A 254 29.22 -0.92 -9.17
N GLU A 255 29.02 -1.07 -10.48
CA GLU A 255 28.11 -0.23 -11.23
C GLU A 255 26.67 -0.43 -10.79
N LEU A 256 26.23 -1.68 -10.57
CA LEU A 256 24.89 -1.96 -10.07
C LEU A 256 24.64 -1.29 -8.72
N MET A 257 25.61 -1.36 -7.81
CA MET A 257 25.49 -0.70 -6.50
C MET A 257 25.35 0.82 -6.63
N ILE A 258 26.11 1.46 -7.51
CA ILE A 258 26.04 2.92 -7.73
C ILE A 258 24.71 3.30 -8.37
N VAL A 259 24.31 2.62 -9.45
CA VAL A 259 23.06 2.89 -10.16
C VAL A 259 21.85 2.69 -9.25
N GLY A 260 21.85 1.64 -8.44
CA GLY A 260 20.80 1.41 -7.45
C GLY A 260 20.67 2.56 -6.45
N ARG A 261 21.80 3.02 -5.87
CA ARG A 261 21.80 4.15 -4.93
C ARG A 261 21.32 5.45 -5.58
N VAL A 262 21.73 5.74 -6.81
CA VAL A 262 21.26 6.91 -7.57
C VAL A 262 19.76 6.82 -7.84
N PHE A 263 19.25 5.64 -8.18
CA PHE A 263 17.83 5.43 -8.39
C PHE A 263 17.00 5.64 -7.12
N VAL A 264 17.50 5.23 -5.95
CA VAL A 264 16.85 5.52 -4.66
C VAL A 264 16.77 7.04 -4.39
N LEU A 265 17.82 7.79 -4.71
CA LEU A 265 17.79 9.26 -4.60
C LEU A 265 16.76 9.88 -5.54
N LEU A 266 16.65 9.38 -6.78
CA LEU A 266 15.62 9.81 -7.73
C LEU A 266 14.20 9.55 -7.19
N LEU A 267 13.93 8.33 -6.69
CA LEU A 267 12.64 7.98 -6.09
C LEU A 267 12.29 8.87 -4.90
N THR A 268 13.28 9.23 -4.10
CA THR A 268 13.14 10.13 -2.95
C THR A 268 12.64 11.51 -3.41
N VAL A 269 13.25 12.09 -4.45
CA VAL A 269 12.83 13.38 -5.01
C VAL A 269 11.43 13.31 -5.59
N VAL A 270 11.13 12.29 -6.39
CA VAL A 270 9.78 12.09 -6.97
C VAL A 270 8.73 11.98 -5.88
N SER A 271 9.04 11.30 -4.78
CA SER A 271 8.12 11.11 -3.65
C SER A 271 7.80 12.42 -2.92
N ILE A 272 8.77 13.33 -2.79
CA ILE A 272 8.54 14.67 -2.22
C ILE A 272 7.63 15.48 -3.15
N LEU A 273 7.90 15.44 -4.46
CA LEU A 273 7.09 16.15 -5.47
C LEU A 273 5.64 15.62 -5.54
N TRP A 274 5.40 14.37 -5.11
CA TRP A 274 4.08 13.75 -5.12
C TRP A 274 3.19 14.16 -3.92
N ILE A 275 3.74 14.78 -2.87
CA ILE A 275 2.99 15.14 -1.65
C ILE A 275 1.76 16.01 -1.92
N PRO A 276 1.83 17.10 -2.71
CA PRO A 276 0.66 17.94 -2.97
C PRO A 276 -0.49 17.15 -3.60
N LEU A 277 -0.16 16.16 -4.45
CA LEU A 277 -1.16 15.32 -5.10
C LEU A 277 -1.84 14.37 -4.10
N VAL A 278 -1.10 13.87 -3.11
CA VAL A 278 -1.65 13.05 -2.02
C VAL A 278 -2.58 13.90 -1.14
N GLN A 279 -2.22 15.14 -0.84
CA GLN A 279 -3.06 16.05 -0.04
C GLN A 279 -4.36 16.42 -0.74
N ALA A 280 -4.31 16.59 -2.07
CA ALA A 280 -5.49 16.90 -2.89
C ALA A 280 -6.39 15.68 -3.17
N GLY A 281 -5.91 14.45 -2.96
CA GLY A 281 -6.62 13.23 -3.32
C GLY A 281 -7.66 12.75 -2.28
N GLN A 282 -8.78 12.21 -2.77
CA GLN A 282 -9.76 11.38 -2.03
C GLN A 282 -10.16 11.91 -0.65
N GLY A 283 -10.62 13.16 -0.56
CA GLY A 283 -11.28 13.66 0.66
C GLY A 283 -10.39 13.73 1.91
N GLY A 284 -9.06 13.66 1.78
CA GLY A 284 -8.14 13.60 2.93
C GLY A 284 -8.12 12.24 3.64
N GLN A 285 -8.48 11.17 2.92
CA GLN A 285 -8.40 9.79 3.40
C GLN A 285 -7.33 9.02 2.63
N LEU A 286 -6.14 8.92 3.21
CA LEU A 286 -5.00 8.28 2.55
C LEU A 286 -5.25 6.81 2.19
N PHE A 287 -6.01 6.09 3.00
CA PHE A 287 -6.29 4.67 2.74
C PHE A 287 -7.10 4.48 1.46
N ILE A 288 -8.15 5.29 1.23
CA ILE A 288 -8.97 5.22 0.02
C ILE A 288 -8.14 5.61 -1.21
N TYR A 289 -7.27 6.62 -1.08
CA TYR A 289 -6.32 7.00 -2.12
C TYR A 289 -5.36 5.86 -2.54
N ILE A 290 -4.73 5.19 -1.57
CA ILE A 290 -3.83 4.08 -1.88
C ILE A 290 -4.61 2.93 -2.53
N GLN A 291 -5.81 2.63 -2.02
CA GLN A 291 -6.64 1.56 -2.56
C GLN A 291 -7.15 1.85 -3.97
N SER A 292 -7.52 3.10 -4.29
CA SER A 292 -7.98 3.46 -5.64
C SER A 292 -6.86 3.33 -6.67
N ILE A 293 -5.65 3.84 -6.37
CA ILE A 293 -4.47 3.65 -7.24
C ILE A 293 -4.16 2.17 -7.42
N SER A 294 -4.20 1.41 -6.33
CA SER A 294 -3.99 -0.05 -6.36
C SER A 294 -5.00 -0.73 -7.29
N SER A 295 -6.28 -0.38 -7.19
CA SER A 295 -7.35 -0.87 -8.05
C SER A 295 -7.24 -0.46 -9.52
N TYR A 296 -6.46 0.57 -9.85
CA TYR A 296 -6.27 1.02 -11.23
C TYR A 296 -5.06 0.37 -11.91
N LEU A 297 -4.01 0.04 -11.16
CA LEU A 297 -2.74 -0.41 -11.73
C LEU A 297 -2.45 -1.91 -11.51
N GLN A 298 -2.93 -2.48 -10.40
CA GLN A 298 -2.60 -3.86 -10.01
C GLN A 298 -3.40 -4.94 -10.75
N PRO A 299 -4.70 -4.78 -11.09
CA PRO A 299 -5.49 -5.86 -11.68
C PRO A 299 -4.93 -6.46 -12.98
N PRO A 300 -4.43 -5.69 -13.96
CA PRO A 300 -3.86 -6.27 -15.19
C PRO A 300 -2.69 -7.22 -14.89
N VAL A 301 -1.81 -6.83 -13.97
CA VAL A 301 -0.65 -7.63 -13.58
C VAL A 301 -1.10 -8.90 -12.85
N ALA A 302 -2.03 -8.79 -11.88
CA ALA A 302 -2.60 -9.95 -11.20
C ALA A 302 -3.19 -10.97 -12.19
N MET A 303 -3.99 -10.50 -13.15
CA MET A 303 -4.66 -11.41 -14.09
C MET A 303 -3.67 -12.10 -15.03
N VAL A 304 -2.64 -11.39 -15.51
CA VAL A 304 -1.58 -12.01 -16.32
C VAL A 304 -0.82 -13.07 -15.52
N PHE A 305 -0.49 -12.81 -14.25
CA PHE A 305 0.17 -13.80 -13.38
C PHE A 305 -0.72 -15.03 -13.14
N ILE A 306 -1.99 -14.84 -12.79
CA ILE A 306 -2.94 -15.93 -12.55
C ILE A 306 -3.09 -16.78 -13.81
N LEU A 307 -3.32 -16.16 -14.97
CA LEU A 307 -3.45 -16.89 -16.23
C LEU A 307 -2.14 -17.58 -16.64
N GLY A 308 -0.99 -16.96 -16.39
CA GLY A 308 0.32 -17.57 -16.62
C GLY A 308 0.55 -18.83 -15.77
N CYS A 309 0.10 -18.84 -14.52
CA CYS A 309 0.25 -20.00 -13.63
C CYS A 309 -0.78 -21.11 -13.89
N PHE A 310 -2.04 -20.76 -14.12
CA PHE A 310 -3.14 -21.74 -14.14
C PHE A 310 -3.63 -22.10 -15.55
N TRP A 311 -3.36 -21.28 -16.56
CA TRP A 311 -3.81 -21.51 -17.93
C TRP A 311 -2.63 -21.75 -18.88
N LYS A 312 -2.41 -23.02 -19.23
CA LYS A 312 -1.29 -23.49 -20.08
C LYS A 312 -1.22 -22.85 -21.47
N ARG A 313 -2.30 -22.22 -21.93
CA ARG A 313 -2.39 -21.61 -23.27
C ARG A 313 -1.91 -20.16 -23.31
N THR A 314 -1.71 -19.53 -22.15
CA THR A 314 -1.17 -18.16 -22.03
C THR A 314 0.18 -18.08 -22.72
N ASN A 315 0.34 -17.14 -23.66
CA ASN A 315 1.59 -16.89 -24.36
C ASN A 315 2.08 -15.43 -24.17
N GLU A 316 3.31 -15.15 -24.60
CA GLU A 316 3.95 -13.84 -24.45
C GLU A 316 3.11 -12.69 -25.05
N LYS A 317 2.59 -12.89 -26.27
CA LYS A 317 1.76 -11.87 -26.97
C LYS A 317 0.48 -11.57 -26.20
N GLY A 318 -0.19 -12.60 -25.67
CA GLY A 318 -1.40 -12.45 -24.86
C GLY A 318 -1.12 -11.73 -23.54
N ALA A 319 -0.06 -12.13 -22.84
CA ALA A 319 0.38 -11.48 -21.62
C ALA A 319 0.74 -10.00 -21.85
N PHE A 320 1.51 -9.71 -22.90
CA PHE A 320 1.92 -8.35 -23.26
C PHE A 320 0.74 -7.45 -23.56
N TRP A 321 -0.15 -7.84 -24.48
CA TRP A 321 -1.31 -7.01 -24.85
C TRP A 321 -2.33 -6.89 -23.73
N GLY A 322 -2.54 -7.96 -22.94
CA GLY A 322 -3.39 -7.90 -21.75
C GLY A 322 -2.88 -6.88 -20.72
N LEU A 323 -1.56 -6.86 -20.49
CA LEU A 323 -0.93 -5.91 -19.58
C LEU A 323 -0.97 -4.48 -20.13
N ILE A 324 -0.64 -4.27 -21.41
CA ILE A 324 -0.63 -2.93 -22.03
C ILE A 324 -2.04 -2.33 -22.07
N ILE A 325 -3.05 -3.06 -22.54
CA ILE A 325 -4.42 -2.57 -22.63
C ILE A 325 -4.99 -2.32 -21.23
N GLY A 326 -4.79 -3.25 -20.30
CA GLY A 326 -5.22 -3.10 -18.92
C GLY A 326 -4.56 -1.89 -18.23
N LEU A 327 -3.23 -1.75 -18.32
CA LEU A 327 -2.54 -0.60 -17.71
C LEU A 327 -2.93 0.72 -18.36
N LEU A 328 -3.13 0.76 -19.68
CA LEU A 328 -3.57 1.97 -20.38
C LEU A 328 -4.94 2.43 -19.89
N LEU A 329 -5.91 1.52 -19.77
CA LEU A 329 -7.24 1.83 -19.22
C LEU A 329 -7.16 2.26 -17.75
N GLY A 330 -6.31 1.61 -16.96
CA GLY A 330 -6.03 1.97 -15.58
C GLY A 330 -5.46 3.38 -15.42
N VAL A 331 -4.45 3.72 -16.23
CA VAL A 331 -3.83 5.06 -16.25
C VAL A 331 -4.83 6.11 -16.72
N ILE A 332 -5.67 5.83 -17.71
CA ILE A 332 -6.74 6.75 -18.12
C ILE A 332 -7.68 7.03 -16.94
N ARG A 333 -8.12 6.00 -16.21
CA ARG A 333 -8.98 6.17 -15.03
C ARG A 333 -8.30 6.99 -13.93
N LEU A 334 -7.01 6.74 -13.70
CA LEU A 334 -6.18 7.46 -12.74
C LEU A 334 -6.06 8.95 -13.10
N VAL A 335 -5.74 9.25 -14.36
CA VAL A 335 -5.64 10.63 -14.87
C VAL A 335 -7.00 11.34 -14.76
N LEU A 336 -8.11 10.65 -15.05
CA LEU A 336 -9.44 11.22 -14.87
C LEU A 336 -9.75 11.57 -13.41
N ASP A 337 -9.35 10.74 -12.43
CA ASP A 337 -9.50 11.08 -11.00
C ASP A 337 -8.65 12.27 -10.58
N PHE A 338 -7.48 12.48 -11.22
CA PHE A 338 -6.65 13.66 -10.94
C PHE A 338 -7.18 14.94 -11.57
N ILE A 339 -7.78 14.85 -12.76
CA ILE A 339 -8.41 16.01 -13.42
C ILE A 339 -9.72 16.38 -12.72
N TYR A 340 -10.48 15.39 -12.28
CA TYR A 340 -11.80 15.54 -11.67
C TYR A 340 -11.79 15.04 -10.21
N PRO A 341 -11.15 15.78 -9.29
CA PRO A 341 -11.09 15.41 -7.88
C PRO A 341 -12.49 15.37 -7.27
N GLU A 342 -12.62 14.63 -6.17
CA GLU A 342 -13.85 14.61 -5.39
C GLU A 342 -14.19 16.02 -4.89
N PRO A 343 -15.42 16.51 -5.11
CA PRO A 343 -15.82 17.85 -4.70
C PRO A 343 -15.76 18.00 -3.18
N GLN A 344 -15.48 19.21 -2.70
CA GLN A 344 -15.50 19.45 -1.27
C GLN A 344 -16.92 19.37 -0.71
N CYS A 345 -17.00 19.26 0.61
CA CYS A 345 -18.28 19.25 1.31
C CYS A 345 -19.18 20.43 0.92
N GLY A 346 -20.34 20.10 0.34
CA GLY A 346 -21.38 21.05 -0.05
C GLY A 346 -21.19 21.66 -1.44
N GLU A 347 -20.19 21.23 -2.21
CA GLU A 347 -20.02 21.61 -3.61
C GLU A 347 -20.77 20.66 -4.55
N THR A 348 -21.16 21.17 -5.72
CA THR A 348 -21.82 20.36 -6.75
C THR A 348 -20.82 19.44 -7.44
N ASP A 349 -21.16 18.16 -7.55
CA ASP A 349 -20.32 17.17 -8.22
C ASP A 349 -20.39 17.30 -9.74
N LEU A 350 -19.35 17.93 -10.31
CA LEU A 350 -19.14 18.17 -11.75
C LEU A 350 -18.37 17.03 -12.45
N ARG A 351 -18.05 15.93 -11.75
CA ARG A 351 -17.26 14.84 -12.33
C ARG A 351 -18.06 14.15 -13.46
N PRO A 352 -17.38 13.70 -14.54
CA PRO A 352 -18.03 12.97 -15.61
C PRO A 352 -18.68 11.68 -15.09
N SER A 353 -19.76 11.22 -15.73
CA SER A 353 -20.58 10.09 -15.27
C SER A 353 -19.77 8.82 -14.97
N VAL A 354 -18.75 8.53 -15.79
CA VAL A 354 -17.86 7.38 -15.61
C VAL A 354 -17.07 7.47 -14.29
N VAL A 355 -16.62 8.66 -13.90
CA VAL A 355 -15.87 8.87 -12.65
C VAL A 355 -16.81 8.91 -11.44
N LYS A 356 -17.99 9.53 -11.63
CA LYS A 356 -18.98 9.75 -10.57
C LYS A 356 -19.70 8.49 -10.13
N TYR A 357 -20.16 7.67 -11.08
CA TYR A 357 -21.02 6.51 -10.78
C TYR A 357 -20.26 5.19 -10.66
N MET A 358 -19.09 5.07 -11.30
CA MET A 358 -18.31 3.85 -11.24
C MET A 358 -17.27 3.92 -10.13
N HIS A 359 -17.60 3.30 -9.00
CA HIS A 359 -16.68 3.16 -7.88
C HIS A 359 -15.38 2.44 -8.30
N TYR A 360 -14.25 2.82 -7.69
CA TYR A 360 -12.92 2.28 -8.05
C TYR A 360 -12.84 0.75 -7.88
N LEU A 361 -13.55 0.18 -6.91
CA LEU A 361 -13.64 -1.28 -6.72
C LEU A 361 -14.41 -1.98 -7.84
N TYR A 362 -15.49 -1.37 -8.36
CA TYR A 362 -16.20 -1.90 -9.52
C TYR A 362 -15.34 -1.80 -10.78
N PHE A 363 -14.64 -0.67 -10.95
CA PHE A 363 -13.70 -0.50 -12.03
C PHE A 363 -12.58 -1.54 -12.02
N SER A 364 -12.03 -1.87 -10.84
CA SER A 364 -11.05 -2.95 -10.67
C SER A 364 -11.52 -4.28 -11.28
N MET A 365 -12.79 -4.64 -11.06
CA MET A 365 -13.38 -5.87 -11.62
C MET A 365 -13.51 -5.79 -13.15
N VAL A 366 -14.00 -4.66 -13.67
CA VAL A 366 -14.11 -4.42 -15.11
C VAL A 366 -12.72 -4.50 -15.75
N LEU A 367 -11.72 -3.88 -15.14
CA LEU A 367 -10.35 -3.88 -15.62
C LEU A 367 -9.73 -5.27 -15.63
N ALA A 368 -9.96 -6.05 -14.57
CA ALA A 368 -9.54 -7.45 -14.51
C ALA A 368 -10.23 -8.30 -15.59
N ALA A 369 -11.53 -8.11 -15.81
CA ALA A 369 -12.27 -8.81 -16.85
C ALA A 369 -11.74 -8.47 -18.26
N ILE A 370 -11.51 -7.19 -18.55
CA ILE A 370 -10.94 -6.75 -19.84
C ILE A 370 -9.54 -7.32 -20.04
N SER A 371 -8.69 -7.26 -19.00
CA SER A 371 -7.33 -7.80 -19.06
C SER A 371 -7.36 -9.31 -19.31
N THR A 372 -8.22 -10.02 -18.59
CA THR A 372 -8.43 -11.47 -18.77
C THR A 372 -8.90 -11.80 -20.18
N LEU A 373 -9.94 -11.13 -20.66
CA LEU A 373 -10.49 -11.35 -21.99
C LEU A 373 -9.43 -11.08 -23.07
N THR A 374 -8.64 -10.03 -22.91
CA THR A 374 -7.55 -9.70 -23.83
C THR A 374 -6.49 -10.80 -23.85
N VAL A 375 -6.03 -11.27 -22.69
CA VAL A 375 -5.07 -12.38 -22.60
C VAL A 375 -5.64 -13.63 -23.25
N LEU A 376 -6.90 -13.99 -22.96
CA LEU A 376 -7.56 -15.17 -23.51
C LEU A 376 -7.65 -15.09 -25.04
N VAL A 377 -8.22 -14.01 -25.58
CA VAL A 377 -8.45 -13.83 -27.02
C VAL A 377 -7.12 -13.77 -27.77
N VAL A 378 -6.18 -12.93 -27.33
CA VAL A 378 -4.90 -12.78 -28.02
C VAL A 378 -4.09 -14.08 -27.93
N SER A 379 -4.10 -14.77 -26.79
CA SER A 379 -3.42 -16.06 -26.68
C SER A 379 -4.02 -17.09 -27.63
N MET A 380 -5.35 -17.18 -27.74
CA MET A 380 -6.00 -18.13 -28.67
C MET A 380 -5.75 -17.81 -30.14
N LEU A 381 -5.67 -16.53 -30.50
CA LEU A 381 -5.43 -16.08 -31.89
C LEU A 381 -3.96 -16.13 -32.31
N THR A 382 -3.04 -16.31 -31.38
CA THR A 382 -1.60 -16.35 -31.65
C THR A 382 -1.00 -17.73 -31.37
N GLU A 383 0.24 -17.94 -31.78
CA GLU A 383 0.91 -19.25 -31.67
C GLU A 383 0.92 -19.81 -30.24
N PRO A 384 0.71 -21.13 -30.06
CA PRO A 384 0.78 -21.76 -28.76
C PRO A 384 2.19 -21.68 -28.16
N PRO A 385 2.31 -21.54 -26.82
CA PRO A 385 3.61 -21.59 -26.17
C PRO A 385 4.28 -22.96 -26.40
N SER A 386 5.61 -23.00 -26.49
CA SER A 386 6.35 -24.25 -26.68
C SER A 386 6.18 -25.18 -25.48
N GLU A 387 6.27 -26.51 -25.69
CA GLU A 387 6.11 -27.48 -24.59
C GLU A 387 7.09 -27.27 -23.43
N GLU A 388 8.28 -26.74 -23.69
CA GLU A 388 9.26 -26.39 -22.65
C GLU A 388 8.77 -25.25 -21.74
N MET A 389 8.14 -24.21 -22.31
CA MET A 389 7.56 -23.10 -21.56
C MET A 389 6.34 -23.53 -20.72
N VAL A 390 5.65 -24.60 -21.12
CA VAL A 390 4.47 -25.13 -20.42
C VAL A 390 4.84 -26.15 -19.34
N ARG A 391 5.87 -26.99 -19.56
CA ARG A 391 6.34 -27.99 -18.58
C ARG A 391 7.09 -27.37 -17.41
N HIS A 392 7.73 -26.22 -17.63
CA HIS A 392 8.28 -25.38 -16.58
C HIS A 392 7.53 -24.03 -16.62
N PRO A 393 6.47 -23.81 -15.83
CA PRO A 393 5.82 -22.50 -15.69
C PRO A 393 6.77 -21.45 -15.09
N SER A 394 7.79 -21.91 -14.36
CA SER A 394 8.99 -21.15 -13.98
C SER A 394 9.97 -20.96 -15.16
N GLY A 395 9.56 -21.26 -16.39
CA GLY A 395 10.34 -21.20 -17.62
C GLY A 395 10.77 -19.79 -17.98
N PHE A 396 10.17 -18.75 -17.38
CA PHE A 396 10.71 -17.39 -17.43
C PHE A 396 12.03 -17.27 -16.64
N LEU A 397 12.19 -18.03 -15.55
CA LEU A 397 13.48 -18.23 -14.87
C LEU A 397 14.39 -19.20 -15.63
N CYS A 398 13.84 -20.25 -16.26
CA CYS A 398 14.62 -21.21 -17.05
C CYS A 398 15.13 -20.61 -18.38
N TYR A 399 14.45 -19.62 -18.97
CA TYR A 399 14.92 -18.93 -20.17
C TYR A 399 16.20 -18.13 -19.90
N LEU A 400 16.36 -17.59 -18.68
CA LEU A 400 17.64 -17.04 -18.20
C LEU A 400 18.69 -18.15 -18.01
N GLU A 401 18.28 -19.34 -17.57
CA GLU A 401 19.15 -20.51 -17.39
C GLU A 401 19.64 -21.11 -18.72
N ILE A 402 18.81 -21.11 -19.77
CA ILE A 402 19.15 -21.60 -21.10
C ILE A 402 20.08 -20.62 -21.82
N LYS A 403 19.88 -19.30 -21.66
CA LYS A 403 20.83 -18.29 -22.16
C LYS A 403 22.11 -18.23 -21.32
N GLY A 404 22.06 -18.67 -20.06
CA GLY A 404 23.20 -18.80 -19.15
C GLY A 404 24.02 -20.07 -19.33
N ARG A 405 23.57 -21.06 -20.10
CA ARG A 405 24.31 -22.31 -20.37
C ARG A 405 25.57 -22.16 -21.24
N GLU A 406 25.86 -20.96 -21.76
CA GLU A 406 27.19 -20.64 -22.30
C GLU A 406 28.22 -20.27 -21.21
N GLN A 407 27.87 -20.32 -19.93
CA GLN A 407 28.79 -20.09 -18.80
C GLN A 407 28.62 -21.16 -17.68
N PRO A 408 29.69 -21.48 -16.92
CA PRO A 408 29.84 -22.75 -16.18
C PRO A 408 28.94 -22.85 -14.93
N PRO A 409 28.82 -24.05 -14.33
CA PRO A 409 27.59 -24.51 -13.68
C PRO A 409 27.30 -23.92 -12.29
N LEU A 410 26.03 -24.10 -11.91
CA LEU A 410 25.23 -23.62 -10.78
C LEU A 410 25.81 -23.64 -9.35
N GLU A 411 27.07 -23.97 -9.13
CA GLU A 411 27.72 -23.81 -7.83
C GLU A 411 28.22 -22.38 -7.59
N GLN A 412 28.43 -21.57 -8.64
CA GLN A 412 28.86 -20.17 -8.50
C GLN A 412 27.71 -19.15 -8.32
N VAL A 413 26.48 -19.51 -8.69
CA VAL A 413 25.30 -18.63 -8.50
C VAL A 413 24.81 -18.68 -7.06
N CYS A 414 24.87 -19.85 -6.40
CA CYS A 414 24.65 -19.95 -4.96
C CYS A 414 25.79 -19.34 -4.13
N ALA A 415 27.02 -19.31 -4.65
CA ALA A 415 28.15 -18.64 -3.99
C ALA A 415 28.00 -17.11 -3.96
N SER A 416 27.26 -16.52 -4.90
CA SER A 416 27.03 -15.06 -4.93
C SER A 416 25.96 -14.59 -3.93
N LEU A 417 25.13 -15.51 -3.43
CA LEU A 417 24.22 -15.26 -2.29
C LEU A 417 24.88 -15.52 -0.93
N THR A 418 26.04 -16.17 -0.89
CA THR A 418 26.79 -16.42 0.36
C THR A 418 27.76 -15.30 0.73
N VAL A 419 28.06 -14.37 -0.17
CA VAL A 419 28.95 -13.22 0.12
C VAL A 419 28.22 -12.07 0.84
N PHE A 420 26.89 -12.06 0.87
CA PHE A 420 26.10 -11.14 1.72
C PHE A 420 25.81 -11.69 3.13
N SER A 421 26.50 -12.76 3.55
CA SER A 421 26.46 -13.34 4.89
C SER A 421 27.69 -13.00 5.74
N ARG A 422 28.29 -11.82 5.55
CA ARG A 422 29.19 -11.19 6.52
C ARG A 422 28.94 -9.70 6.64
#